data_AF-A0AA43RTQ2-F1
#
_entry.id   AF-A0AA43RTQ2-F1
#
_cell.length_a   1.000
_cell.length_b   1.000
_cell.length_c   1.000
_cell.angle_alpha   90.00
_cell.angle_beta   90.00
_cell.angle_gamma   90.00
#
_symmetry.space_group_name_H-M   'P 1'
#
loop_
_entity.id
_entity.type
_entity.pdbx_description
1 polymer ?
#
loop_
_entity_poly.entity_id
_entity_poly.type
_entity_poly.pdbx_seq_one_letter_code
_entity_poly.pdbx_strand_id
1 'polypeptide(L)'
;MFYLILSLIALGCIVAVIGYFRNRKLQKMLERGEISEIPEVSEIPEVCCGQHELCERDSLLAAVSKGIEYYDDEELDRFRGTAAEDYQEEAVSEFREVLYTLREVEVAGWLRSLQLRNINLPDSLKDEAFLIVGERRVS
;
A
#
# COMPACT_ATOMS: atom_id res chain seq x y z
N MET A 1 -13.76 -35.70 -25.93
CA MET A 1 -14.67 -34.57 -26.26
C MET A 1 -15.70 -34.32 -25.16
N PHE A 2 -16.55 -35.30 -24.79
CA PHE A 2 -17.59 -35.10 -23.75
C PHE A 2 -17.04 -34.77 -22.35
N TYR A 3 -15.94 -35.42 -21.95
CA TYR A 3 -15.26 -35.14 -20.67
C TYR A 3 -14.69 -33.72 -20.56
N LEU A 4 -14.27 -33.12 -21.68
CA LEU A 4 -13.77 -31.74 -21.70
C LEU A 4 -14.90 -30.74 -21.47
N ILE A 5 -16.06 -31.01 -22.07
CA ILE A 5 -17.27 -30.19 -21.91
C ILE A 5 -17.77 -30.27 -20.46
N LEU A 6 -17.83 -31.49 -19.89
CA LEU A 6 -18.21 -31.67 -18.49
C LEU A 6 -17.25 -30.98 -17.51
N SER A 7 -15.94 -31.06 -17.76
CA SER A 7 -14.94 -30.38 -16.93
C SER A 7 -15.10 -28.85 -16.96
N LEU A 8 -15.39 -28.28 -18.13
CA LEU A 8 -15.57 -26.84 -18.30
C LEU A 8 -16.84 -26.34 -17.61
N ILE A 9 -17.93 -27.10 -17.69
CA ILE A 9 -19.18 -26.81 -16.97
C ILE A 9 -18.97 -26.92 -15.46
N ALA A 10 -18.29 -27.97 -14.99
CA ALA A 10 -18.00 -28.15 -13.58
C ALA A 10 -17.17 -26.98 -13.00
N LEU A 11 -16.17 -26.52 -13.75
CA LEU A 11 -15.38 -25.35 -13.38
C LEU A 11 -16.24 -24.10 -13.26
N GLY A 12 -17.12 -23.85 -14.23
CA GLY A 12 -18.06 -22.73 -14.20
C GLY A 12 -19.00 -22.78 -12.99
N CYS A 13 -19.53 -23.95 -12.65
CA CYS A 13 -20.36 -24.15 -11.47
C CYS A 13 -19.58 -23.86 -10.17
N ILE A 14 -18.33 -24.30 -10.07
CA ILE A 14 -17.49 -24.04 -8.89
C ILE A 14 -17.26 -22.55 -8.70
N VAL A 15 -16.91 -21.82 -9.77
CA VAL A 15 -16.71 -20.36 -9.73
C VAL A 15 -18.00 -19.64 -9.34
N ALA A 16 -19.14 -20.05 -9.91
CA ALA A 16 -20.44 -19.45 -9.60
C ALA A 16 -20.85 -19.68 -8.14
N VAL A 17 -20.62 -20.87 -7.58
CA VAL A 17 -20.92 -21.18 -6.17
C VAL A 17 -20.03 -20.35 -5.24
N ILE A 18 -18.72 -20.26 -5.52
CA ILE A 18 -17.79 -19.45 -4.72
C ILE A 18 -18.20 -17.97 -4.78
N GLY A 19 -18.51 -17.44 -5.97
CA GLY A 19 -18.97 -16.07 -6.17
C GLY A 19 -20.27 -15.78 -5.42
N TYR A 20 -21.24 -16.70 -5.50
CA TYR A 20 -22.52 -16.59 -4.79
C TYR A 20 -22.33 -16.53 -3.26
N PHE A 21 -21.51 -17.43 -2.69
CA PHE A 21 -21.24 -17.43 -1.24
C PHE A 21 -20.50 -16.18 -0.78
N ARG A 22 -19.50 -15.70 -1.55
CA ARG A 22 -18.80 -14.43 -1.25
C ARG A 22 -19.78 -13.26 -1.26
N ASN A 23 -20.60 -13.15 -2.30
CA ASN A 23 -21.58 -12.07 -2.43
C ASN A 23 -22.60 -12.08 -1.28
N ARG A 24 -23.08 -13.27 -0.89
CA ARG A 24 -24.01 -13.41 0.24
C ARG A 24 -23.39 -13.08 1.59
N LYS A 25 -22.12 -13.45 1.82
CA LYS A 25 -21.39 -13.08 3.04
C LYS A 25 -21.17 -11.57 3.09
N LEU A 26 -20.85 -10.96 1.96
CA LEU A 26 -20.62 -9.51 1.84
C LEU A 26 -21.88 -8.70 2.15
N GLN A 27 -23.05 -9.11 1.61
CA GLN A 27 -24.33 -8.47 1.94
C GLN A 27 -24.71 -8.61 3.43
N LYS A 28 -24.40 -9.77 4.04
CA LYS A 28 -24.63 -9.97 5.49
C LYS A 28 -23.72 -9.12 6.38
N MET A 29 -22.53 -8.76 5.90
CA MET A 29 -21.62 -7.86 6.62
C MET A 29 -22.05 -6.39 6.50
N LEU A 30 -22.73 -6.01 5.41
CA LEU A 30 -23.38 -4.70 5.22
C LEU A 30 -24.58 -4.50 6.15
N GLU A 31 -25.50 -5.48 6.24
CA GLU A 31 -26.70 -5.38 7.09
C GLU A 31 -26.38 -5.36 8.60
N ARG A 32 -25.21 -5.88 9.00
CA ARG A 32 -24.79 -5.97 10.41
C ARG A 32 -24.12 -4.68 10.93
N GLY A 33 -23.87 -3.69 10.06
CA GLY A 33 -23.34 -2.39 10.46
C GLY A 33 -21.89 -2.37 10.95
N GLU A 34 -21.12 -3.45 10.68
CA GLU A 34 -19.70 -3.56 11.06
C GLU A 34 -18.74 -2.94 10.02
N ILE A 35 -19.27 -2.50 8.86
CA ILE A 35 -18.49 -1.86 7.80
C ILE A 35 -19.35 -0.72 7.24
N SER A 36 -18.90 0.53 7.37
CA SER A 36 -19.63 1.72 6.90
C SER A 36 -19.57 1.94 5.39
N GLU A 37 -18.82 1.11 4.65
CA GLU A 37 -18.74 1.22 3.20
C GLU A 37 -18.33 -0.12 2.57
N ILE A 38 -19.01 -0.48 1.49
CA ILE A 38 -18.44 -1.41 0.50
C ILE A 38 -17.09 -0.78 0.11
N PRO A 39 -15.96 -1.50 0.06
CA PRO A 39 -14.84 -1.00 -0.69
C PRO A 39 -15.31 -1.00 -2.13
N GLU A 40 -15.88 0.12 -2.56
CA GLU A 40 -15.93 0.50 -3.95
C GLU A 40 -14.50 0.26 -4.46
N VAL A 41 -14.38 -0.41 -5.59
CA VAL A 41 -13.15 -0.31 -6.36
C VAL A 41 -12.98 1.19 -6.54
N SER A 42 -12.08 1.77 -5.75
CA SER A 42 -11.65 3.14 -5.93
C SER A 42 -11.03 3.12 -7.30
N GLU A 43 -11.82 3.51 -8.30
CA GLU A 43 -11.31 4.01 -9.56
C GLU A 43 -10.44 5.19 -9.15
N ILE A 44 -9.15 4.89 -9.02
CA ILE A 44 -8.11 5.90 -8.86
C ILE A 44 -8.41 6.92 -9.94
N PRO A 45 -8.71 8.19 -9.60
CA PRO A 45 -8.98 9.18 -10.61
C PRO A 45 -7.79 9.18 -11.56
N GLU A 46 -8.07 8.87 -12.83
CA GLU A 46 -7.17 9.07 -13.95
C GLU A 46 -6.86 10.58 -14.04
N VAL A 47 -5.92 11.04 -13.21
CA VAL A 47 -5.27 12.34 -13.29
C VAL A 47 -3.77 12.12 -13.16
N CYS A 48 -3.25 11.55 -14.25
CA CYS A 48 -2.10 12.04 -15.02
C CYS A 48 -0.99 12.85 -14.30
N CYS A 49 0.25 12.34 -14.38
CA CYS A 49 1.39 13.14 -14.83
C CYS A 49 2.33 12.22 -15.63
N GLY A 50 2.55 12.56 -16.90
CA GLY A 50 3.21 11.69 -17.87
C GLY A 50 4.71 11.49 -17.60
N GLN A 51 5.06 10.36 -17.01
CA GLN A 51 6.32 9.62 -17.25
C GLN A 51 6.15 8.21 -16.65
N HIS A 52 5.46 7.33 -17.38
CA HIS A 52 5.04 6.04 -16.88
C HIS A 52 6.13 4.97 -17.02
N GLU A 53 6.90 4.76 -15.95
CA GLU A 53 7.53 3.47 -15.62
C GLU A 53 7.20 3.00 -14.18
N LEU A 54 6.38 3.74 -13.42
CA LEU A 54 6.14 3.45 -12.00
C LEU A 54 4.74 2.90 -11.66
N CYS A 55 3.80 2.87 -12.60
CA CYS A 55 2.42 2.47 -12.28
C CYS A 55 2.22 0.95 -12.11
N GLU A 56 3.17 0.12 -12.56
CA GLU A 56 3.12 -1.32 -12.29
C GLU A 56 3.69 -1.71 -10.92
N ARG A 57 4.46 -0.82 -10.26
CA ARG A 57 5.13 -1.15 -8.99
C ARG A 57 4.21 -1.20 -7.77
N ASP A 58 3.03 -0.59 -7.83
CA ASP A 58 2.08 -0.58 -6.72
C ASP A 58 1.20 -1.84 -6.63
N SER A 59 1.08 -2.62 -7.71
CA SER A 59 0.28 -3.85 -7.71
C SER A 59 0.92 -5.00 -6.91
N LEU A 60 2.25 -5.00 -6.72
CA LEU A 60 2.96 -6.06 -6.00
C LEU A 60 3.16 -5.78 -4.50
N LEU A 61 2.98 -4.53 -4.07
CA LEU A 61 2.98 -4.15 -2.65
C LEU A 61 1.60 -4.29 -2.00
N ALA A 62 0.54 -4.41 -2.80
CA ALA A 62 -0.83 -4.63 -2.35
C ALA A 62 -1.09 -6.02 -1.74
N ALA A 63 -0.17 -6.98 -1.90
CA ALA A 63 -0.27 -8.32 -1.32
C ALA A 63 0.19 -8.40 0.15
N VAL A 64 0.69 -7.31 0.74
CA VAL A 64 1.03 -7.24 2.15
C VAL A 64 0.04 -6.29 2.82
N SER A 65 -1.11 -6.81 3.27
CA SER A 65 -1.91 -6.11 4.28
C SER A 65 -1.16 -6.20 5.61
N LYS A 66 -0.32 -5.21 5.88
CA LYS A 66 0.19 -4.93 7.21
C LYS A 66 -0.29 -3.53 7.53
N GLY A 67 -1.01 -3.38 8.65
CA GLY A 67 -1.46 -2.07 9.11
C GLY A 67 -0.30 -1.11 9.35
N ILE A 68 -0.61 0.10 9.81
CA ILE A 68 0.42 1.07 10.20
C ILE A 68 1.28 0.45 11.31
N GLU A 69 2.58 0.32 11.04
CA GLU A 69 3.61 -0.07 12.01
C GLU A 69 4.43 1.17 12.35
N TYR A 70 4.59 1.45 13.64
CA TYR A 70 5.31 2.62 14.15
C TYR A 70 6.75 2.23 14.50
N TYR A 71 7.68 3.15 14.24
CA TYR A 71 9.12 2.93 14.40
C TYR A 71 9.73 3.97 15.35
N ASP A 72 9.06 4.22 16.49
CA ASP A 72 9.39 5.29 17.45
C ASP A 72 9.45 6.68 16.76
N ASP A 73 8.53 6.90 15.82
CA ASP A 73 8.51 8.04 14.90
C ASP A 73 7.14 8.76 14.87
N GLU A 74 6.37 8.62 15.94
CA GLU A 74 5.04 9.22 16.09
C GLU A 74 5.07 10.75 16.01
N GLU A 75 6.20 11.38 16.37
CA GLU A 75 6.37 12.83 16.30
C GLU A 75 6.24 13.35 14.86
N LEU A 76 6.53 12.51 13.86
CA LEU A 76 6.40 12.84 12.44
C LEU A 76 4.94 12.92 11.98
N ASP A 77 3.97 12.42 12.76
CA ASP A 77 2.54 12.48 12.40
C ASP A 77 2.03 13.92 12.27
N ARG A 78 2.72 14.89 12.89
CA ARG A 78 2.42 16.33 12.73
C ARG A 78 2.63 16.85 11.30
N PHE A 79 3.39 16.12 10.49
CA PHE A 79 3.68 16.45 9.10
C PHE A 79 2.73 15.78 8.09
N ARG A 80 1.63 15.18 8.57
CA ARG A 80 0.62 14.57 7.70
C ARG A 80 0.04 15.59 6.74
N GLY A 81 0.08 15.26 5.45
CA GLY A 81 -0.45 16.12 4.38
C GLY A 81 0.46 17.27 3.97
N THR A 82 1.65 17.40 4.57
CA THR A 82 2.68 18.35 4.12
C THR A 82 3.36 17.82 2.86
N ALA A 83 3.58 18.69 1.86
CA ALA A 83 4.31 18.31 0.65
C ALA A 83 5.81 18.10 0.95
N ALA A 84 6.47 17.27 0.15
CA ALA A 84 7.90 17.00 0.34
C ALA A 84 8.78 18.25 0.15
N GLU A 85 8.31 19.21 -0.65
CA GLU A 85 9.01 20.47 -0.93
C GLU A 85 8.84 21.52 0.19
N ASP A 86 7.80 21.39 1.02
CA ASP A 86 7.43 22.40 2.02
C ASP A 86 8.18 22.23 3.35
N TYR A 87 9.00 21.17 3.48
CA TYR A 87 9.75 20.92 4.70
C TYR A 87 10.87 21.93 4.93
N GLN A 88 10.89 22.48 6.14
CA GLN A 88 12.01 23.29 6.64
C GLN A 88 13.19 22.38 7.04
N GLU A 89 14.40 22.91 7.06
CA GLU A 89 15.62 22.16 7.40
C GLU A 89 15.53 21.45 8.76
N GLU A 90 14.88 22.08 9.75
CA GLU A 90 14.62 21.49 11.06
C GLU A 90 13.78 20.21 10.95
N ALA A 91 12.68 20.26 10.19
CA ALA A 91 11.83 19.09 9.94
C ALA A 91 12.60 17.99 9.22
N VAL A 92 13.41 18.35 8.20
CA VAL A 92 14.28 17.40 7.50
C VAL A 92 15.25 16.72 8.47
N SER A 93 15.78 17.44 9.46
CA SER A 93 16.63 16.86 10.50
C SER A 93 15.91 15.77 11.30
N GLU A 94 14.65 16.01 11.68
CA GLU A 94 13.86 15.01 12.42
C GLU A 94 13.64 13.72 11.62
N PHE A 95 13.30 13.84 10.33
CA PHE A 95 13.19 12.67 9.45
C PHE A 95 14.53 11.92 9.32
N ARG A 96 15.65 12.66 9.29
CA ARG A 96 17.00 12.09 9.19
C ARG A 96 17.38 11.33 10.45
N GLU A 97 17.09 11.89 11.62
CA GLU A 97 17.36 11.24 12.90
C GLU A 97 16.65 9.89 12.98
N VAL A 98 15.34 9.85 12.65
CA VAL A 98 14.60 8.59 12.58
C VAL A 98 15.26 7.64 11.58
N LEU A 99 15.51 8.08 10.34
CA LEU A 99 16.14 7.25 9.31
C LEU A 99 17.46 6.61 9.76
N TYR A 100 18.30 7.33 10.51
CA TYR A 100 19.60 6.84 11.00
C TYR A 100 19.52 5.95 12.24
N THR A 101 18.41 6.00 12.99
CA THR A 101 18.16 5.04 14.06
C THR A 101 17.67 3.70 13.56
N LEU A 102 17.07 3.66 12.36
CA LEU A 102 16.50 2.44 11.80
C LEU A 102 17.59 1.49 11.30
N ARG A 103 17.34 0.19 11.46
CA ARG A 103 18.13 -0.81 10.75
C ARG A 103 17.82 -0.72 9.27
N GLU A 104 18.81 -0.99 8.44
CA GLU A 104 18.62 -1.06 6.99
C GLU A 104 17.41 -1.90 6.63
N VAL A 105 17.15 -2.99 7.38
CA VAL A 105 16.03 -3.90 7.16
C VAL A 105 14.64 -3.27 7.34
N GLU A 106 14.52 -2.30 8.25
CA GLU A 106 13.29 -1.63 8.67
C GLU A 106 12.92 -0.46 7.76
N VAL A 107 13.88 0.17 7.07
CA VAL A 107 13.66 1.36 6.24
C VAL A 107 12.51 1.17 5.23
N ALA A 108 12.44 0.01 4.57
CA ALA A 108 11.35 -0.29 3.63
C ALA A 108 9.97 -0.33 4.30
N GLY A 109 9.88 -0.85 5.52
CA GLY A 109 8.65 -0.91 6.30
C GLY A 109 8.26 0.47 6.84
N TRP A 110 9.24 1.25 7.29
CA TRP A 110 9.06 2.63 7.73
C TRP A 110 8.56 3.55 6.60
N LEU A 111 9.18 3.51 5.42
CA LEU A 111 8.69 4.27 4.25
C LEU A 111 7.24 3.90 3.90
N ARG A 112 6.87 2.62 4.03
CA ARG A 112 5.50 2.17 3.83
C ARG A 112 4.56 2.71 4.91
N SER A 113 4.99 2.75 6.17
CA SER A 113 4.15 3.29 7.26
C SER A 113 3.95 4.79 7.13
N LEU A 114 4.94 5.55 6.67
CA LEU A 114 4.80 6.97 6.33
C LEU A 114 3.77 7.19 5.22
N GLN A 115 3.84 6.40 4.14
CA GLN A 115 2.86 6.45 3.05
C GLN A 115 1.44 6.17 3.54
N LEU A 116 1.26 5.13 4.38
CA LEU A 116 -0.05 4.79 4.97
C LEU A 116 -0.57 5.89 5.91
N ARG A 117 0.33 6.62 6.58
CA ARG A 117 0.00 7.77 7.43
C ARG A 117 -0.14 9.08 6.66
N ASN A 118 0.04 9.06 5.33
CA ASN A 118 -0.01 10.23 4.46
C ASN A 118 1.03 11.30 4.84
N ILE A 119 2.22 10.85 5.21
CA ILE A 119 3.39 11.67 5.52
C ILE A 119 4.38 11.51 4.36
N ASN A 120 4.74 12.62 3.72
CA ASN A 120 5.72 12.60 2.64
C ASN A 120 7.14 12.64 3.22
N LEU A 121 8.06 11.86 2.64
CA LEU A 121 9.49 11.98 2.97
C LEU A 121 10.08 13.22 2.28
N PRO A 122 10.94 14.02 2.95
CA PRO A 122 11.64 15.13 2.31
C PRO A 122 12.50 14.70 1.13
N ASP A 123 12.53 15.49 0.05
CA ASP A 123 13.26 15.17 -1.19
C ASP A 123 14.75 14.90 -0.95
N SER A 124 15.37 15.64 -0.04
CA SER A 124 16.78 15.48 0.31
C SER A 124 17.15 14.11 0.87
N LEU A 125 16.18 13.37 1.41
CA LEU A 125 16.38 12.04 2.01
C LEU A 125 15.85 10.90 1.13
N LYS A 126 15.10 11.22 0.06
CA LYS A 126 14.51 10.20 -0.82
C LYS A 126 15.56 9.30 -1.45
N ASP A 127 16.60 9.89 -2.03
CA ASP A 127 17.64 9.12 -2.73
C ASP A 127 18.39 8.18 -1.78
N GLU A 128 18.71 8.64 -0.57
CA GLU A 128 19.38 7.85 0.47
C GLU A 128 18.51 6.69 0.94
N ALA A 129 17.25 6.96 1.28
CA ALA A 129 16.32 5.93 1.73
C ALA A 129 16.05 4.89 0.62
N PHE A 130 15.96 5.32 -0.64
CA PHE A 130 15.77 4.40 -1.76
C PHE A 130 17.01 3.57 -2.08
N LEU A 131 18.22 4.09 -1.88
CA LEU A 131 19.45 3.33 -2.05
C LEU A 131 19.50 2.14 -1.07
N ILE A 132 19.21 2.38 0.21
CA ILE A 132 19.19 1.35 1.28
C ILE A 132 18.16 0.25 0.97
N VAL A 133 17.01 0.62 0.41
CA VAL A 133 15.97 -0.35 0.00
C VAL A 133 16.33 -1.06 -1.31
N GLY A 134 17.00 -0.36 -2.23
CA GLY A 134 17.42 -0.86 -3.54
C GLY A 134 18.47 -1.96 -3.46
N GLU A 135 19.48 -1.82 -2.60
CA GLU A 135 20.53 -2.82 -2.40
C GLU A 135 19.96 -4.19 -2.00
N ARG A 136 18.85 -4.21 -1.25
CA ARG A 136 18.22 -5.45 -0.77
C ARG A 136 17.32 -6.15 -1.79
N ARG A 137 17.05 -5.55 -2.96
CA ARG A 137 16.30 -6.22 -4.04
C ARG A 137 17.19 -7.02 -4.98
N VAL A 138 18.51 -6.82 -4.91
CA VAL A 138 19.50 -7.45 -5.81
C VAL A 138 20.23 -8.61 -5.12
N SER A 139 20.13 -8.75 -3.80
CA SER A 139 20.66 -9.90 -3.03
C SER A 139 19.60 -10.95 -2.72
#